data_AF-A0AAE3CX52-F1
#
_entry.id   AF-A0AAE3CX52-F1
#
_cell.length_a   1.000
_cell.length_b   1.000
_cell.length_c   1.000
_cell.angle_alpha   90.00
_cell.angle_beta   90.00
_cell.angle_gamma   90.00
#
_symmetry.space_group_name_H-M   'P 1'
#
loop_
_entity.id
_entity.type
_entity.pdbx_description
1 polymer ?
#
loop_
_entity_poly.entity_id
_entity_poly.type
_entity_poly.pdbx_seq_one_letter_code
_entity_poly.pdbx_strand_id
1 'polypeptide(L)' 'MEDELIKVPKDLLEELASEYQAKIAWFMEAYKGYYDEVGSRYNKDYNYYVDNFNIAADLLGWDKMGRIE' A
#
# COMPACT_ATOMS: atom_id res chain seq x y z
N MET A 1 12.02 1.05 29.32
CA MET A 1 10.55 1.11 29.23
C MET A 1 10.19 0.13 28.16
N GLU A 2 9.43 -0.92 28.47
CA GLU A 2 8.86 -1.76 27.43
C GLU A 2 7.93 -0.85 26.62
N ASP A 3 8.28 -0.60 25.37
CA ASP A 3 7.38 0.09 24.46
C ASP A 3 6.10 -0.73 24.41
N GLU A 4 5.00 -0.18 24.92
CA GLU A 4 3.68 -0.79 24.79
C GLU A 4 3.42 -0.96 23.29
N LEU A 5 3.59 -2.19 22.81
CA LEU A 5 3.23 -2.56 21.45
C LEU A 5 1.77 -2.22 21.26
N ILE A 6 1.50 -1.14 20.54
CA ILE A 6 0.14 -0.75 20.15
C ILE A 6 -0.44 -1.94 19.39
N LYS A 7 -1.38 -2.64 20.02
CA LYS A 7 -2.13 -3.72 19.38
C LYS A 7 -3.16 -3.05 18.47
N VAL A 8 -2.82 -2.89 17.20
CA VAL A 8 -3.80 -2.44 16.20
C VAL A 8 -4.81 -3.58 16.02
N PRO A 9 -6.12 -3.31 16.17
CA PRO A 9 -7.16 -4.27 15.87
C PRO A 9 -7.04 -4.82 14.45
N LYS A 10 -7.19 -6.14 14.30
CA LYS A 10 -7.01 -6.84 13.02
C LYS A 10 -7.99 -6.31 11.96
N ASP A 11 -9.24 -6.10 12.33
CA ASP A 11 -10.30 -5.55 11.48
C ASP A 11 -9.93 -4.18 10.91
N LEU A 12 -9.30 -3.30 11.71
CA LEU A 12 -8.83 -1.99 11.23
C LEU A 12 -7.67 -2.12 10.23
N LEU A 13 -6.76 -3.09 10.44
CA LEU A 13 -5.70 -3.37 9.47
C LEU A 13 -6.27 -3.94 8.16
N GLU A 14 -7.26 -4.82 8.23
CA GLU A 14 -7.93 -5.39 7.06
C GLU A 14 -8.69 -4.32 6.26
N GLU A 15 -9.37 -3.39 6.96
CA GLU A 15 -10.03 -2.24 6.34
C GLU A 15 -9.01 -1.32 5.65
N LEU A 16 -7.90 -1.00 6.32
CA LEU A 16 -6.83 -0.18 5.77
C LEU A 16 -6.20 -0.82 4.52
N ALA A 17 -5.88 -2.12 4.59
CA ALA A 17 -5.34 -2.86 3.46
C ALA A 17 -6.32 -2.87 2.28
N SER A 18 -7.61 -3.08 2.55
CA SER A 18 -8.66 -3.05 1.53
C SER A 18 -8.81 -1.67 0.88
N GLU A 19 -8.72 -0.59 1.66
CA GLU A 19 -8.77 0.79 1.15
C GLU A 19 -7.60 1.09 0.21
N TYR A 20 -6.38 0.73 0.60
CA TYR A 20 -5.22 0.93 -0.28
C TYR A 20 -5.27 0.04 -1.51
N GLN A 21 -5.73 -1.20 -1.40
CA GLN A 21 -5.93 -2.08 -2.55
C GLN A 21 -6.92 -1.47 -3.56
N ALA A 22 -8.03 -0.90 -3.09
CA ALA A 22 -8.99 -0.20 -3.94
C ALA A 22 -8.38 1.06 -4.60
N LYS A 23 -7.61 1.86 -3.84
CA LYS A 23 -6.90 3.04 -4.37
C LYS A 23 -5.88 2.66 -5.44
N ILE A 24 -5.10 1.61 -5.21
CA ILE A 24 -4.11 1.11 -6.17
C ILE A 24 -4.81 0.68 -7.47
N ALA A 25 -5.87 -0.12 -7.37
CA ALA A 25 -6.62 -0.58 -8.55
C ALA A 25 -7.17 0.60 -9.37
N TRP A 26 -7.81 1.56 -8.71
CA TRP A 26 -8.31 2.77 -9.37
C TRP A 26 -7.18 3.60 -9.98
N PHE A 27 -6.07 3.77 -9.26
CA PHE A 27 -4.93 4.56 -9.72
C PHE A 27 -4.27 3.96 -10.97
N MET A 28 -4.08 2.64 -10.98
CA MET A 28 -3.53 1.91 -12.12
C MET A 28 -4.41 2.08 -13.37
N GLU A 29 -5.73 2.12 -13.21
CA GLU A 29 -6.66 2.37 -14.31
C GLU A 29 -6.59 3.82 -14.79
N ALA A 30 -6.66 4.78 -13.87
CA ALA A 30 -6.69 6.21 -14.18
C ALA A 30 -5.39 6.73 -14.81
N TYR A 31 -4.24 6.21 -14.38
CA TYR A 31 -2.92 6.67 -14.79
C TYR A 31 -2.15 5.63 -15.60
N LYS A 32 -2.86 4.71 -16.26
CA LYS A 32 -2.29 3.63 -17.06
C LYS A 32 -1.23 4.16 -18.04
N GLY A 33 -0.01 3.59 -17.97
CA GLY A 33 1.12 3.99 -18.80
C GLY A 33 1.94 5.18 -18.27
N TYR A 34 1.42 5.93 -17.29
CA TYR A 34 2.16 7.03 -16.64
C TYR A 34 2.83 6.59 -15.34
N TYR A 35 2.18 5.72 -14.56
CA TYR A 35 2.73 5.23 -13.29
C TYR A 35 3.86 4.21 -13.47
N ASP A 36 3.95 3.61 -14.66
CA ASP A 36 5.01 2.67 -15.05
C ASP A 36 6.33 3.39 -15.38
N GLU A 37 6.30 4.71 -15.61
CA GLU A 37 7.51 5.50 -15.87
C GLU A 37 8.28 5.74 -14.57
N VAL A 38 9.32 4.94 -14.36
CA VAL A 38 10.21 5.03 -13.19
C VAL A 38 10.67 6.46 -12.93
N GLY A 39 10.51 6.91 -11.68
CA GLY A 39 10.93 8.24 -11.25
C GLY A 39 9.94 9.37 -11.57
N SER A 40 8.91 9.11 -12.38
CA SER A 40 7.82 10.05 -12.62
C SER A 40 7.05 10.35 -11.33
N ARG A 41 6.25 11.43 -11.34
CA ARG A 41 5.35 11.75 -10.23
C ARG A 41 4.37 10.59 -9.97
N TYR A 42 3.80 10.02 -11.02
CA TYR A 42 2.78 8.97 -10.90
C TYR A 42 3.38 7.64 -10.41
N ASN A 43 4.62 7.34 -10.77
CA ASN A 43 5.36 6.21 -10.21
C ASN A 43 5.58 6.35 -8.69
N LYS A 44 5.95 7.56 -8.23
CA LYS A 44 6.11 7.84 -6.79
C LYS A 44 4.77 7.73 -6.04
N ASP A 45 3.70 8.26 -6.62
CA ASP A 45 2.35 8.20 -6.04
C ASP A 45 1.86 6.73 -5.96
N TYR A 46 2.08 5.93 -7.01
CA TYR A 46 1.79 4.49 -7.00
C TYR A 46 2.57 3.75 -5.90
N ASN A 47 3.89 3.93 -5.85
CA ASN A 47 4.74 3.29 -4.86
C ASN A 47 4.37 3.71 -3.42
N TYR A 48 3.92 4.94 -3.21
CA TYR A 48 3.41 5.39 -1.92
C TYR A 48 2.18 4.57 -1.48
N TYR A 49 1.22 4.32 -2.38
CA TYR A 49 0.06 3.50 -2.04
C TYR A 49 0.43 2.04 -1.79
N VAL A 50 1.34 1.47 -2.60
CA VAL A 50 1.87 0.11 -2.41
C VAL A 50 2.59 -0.03 -1.07
N ASP A 51 3.41 0.95 -0.68
CA ASP A 51 4.12 0.93 0.61
C ASP A 51 3.15 0.90 1.78
N ASN A 52 2.09 1.71 1.74
CA ASN A 52 1.08 1.72 2.80
C ASN A 52 0.26 0.44 2.86
N PHE A 53 -0.10 -0.14 1.70
CA PHE A 53 -0.71 -1.48 1.64
C PHE A 53 0.23 -2.52 2.28
N ASN A 54 1.52 -2.50 1.91
CA ASN A 54 2.50 -3.47 2.37
C ASN A 54 2.76 -3.40 3.88
N ILE A 55 2.67 -2.21 4.49
CA ILE A 55 2.75 -2.07 5.95
C ILE A 55 1.60 -2.81 6.64
N ALA A 56 0.36 -2.63 6.16
CA ALA A 56 -0.81 -3.34 6.69
C ALA A 56 -0.70 -4.86 6.41
N ALA A 57 -0.28 -5.24 5.20
CA ALA A 57 -0.08 -6.63 4.81
C ALA A 57 0.95 -7.33 5.69
N ASP A 58 2.08 -6.68 6.02
CA ASP A 58 3.11 -7.24 6.90
C ASP A 58 2.59 -7.49 8.32
N LEU A 59 1.77 -6.58 8.86
CA LEU A 59 1.14 -6.76 10.18
C LEU A 59 0.07 -7.86 10.18
N LEU A 60 -0.58 -8.09 9.04
CA LEU A 60 -1.59 -9.13 8.85
C LEU A 60 -1.02 -10.49 8.43
N GLY A 61 0.25 -10.55 8.01
CA GLY A 61 0.86 -11.74 7.42
C GLY A 61 0.31 -12.06 6.02
N TRP A 62 -0.07 -11.05 5.25
CA TRP A 62 -0.59 -11.16 3.88
C TRP A 62 0.52 -11.02 2.83
N ASP A 63 0.21 -11.44 1.60
CA ASP A 63 1.11 -11.22 0.46
C ASP A 63 1.26 -9.73 0.14
N LYS A 64 2.50 -9.34 -0.15
CA LYS A 64 2.86 -7.96 -0.51
C LYS A 64 2.72 -7.70 -2.01
N MET A 65 2.41 -6.45 -2.34
CA MET A 65 2.42 -5.96 -3.71
C MET A 65 3.81 -5.46 -4.11
N GLY A 66 4.14 -5.65 -5.38
CA GLY A 66 5.41 -5.20 -5.96
C GLY A 66 5.44 -3.69 -6.18
N ARG A 67 6.59 -3.09 -5.87
CA ARG A 67 6.93 -1.72 -6.28
C ARG A 67 7.45 -1.70 -7.71
N ILE A 68 7.45 -0.53 -8.34
CA ILE A 68 8.10 -0.28 -9.62
C ILE A 68 9.33 0.60 -9.38
N GLU A 69 10.52 0.04 -9.65
CA GLU A 69 11.85 0.65 -9.43
C GLU A 69 12.60 0.93 -10.72
#